data_AF-A0A5K1F0E3-F1
#
_entry.id   AF-A0A5K1F0E3-F1
#
_cell.length_a   1.000
_cell.length_b   1.000
_cell.length_c   1.000
_cell.angle_alpha   90.00
_cell.angle_beta   90.00
_cell.angle_gamma   90.00
#
_symmetry.space_group_name_H-M   'P 1'
#
loop_
_entity.id
_entity.type
_entity.pdbx_description
1 polymer ?
#
loop_
_entity_poly.entity_id
_entity_poly.type
_entity_poly.pdbx_seq_one_letter_code
_entity_poly.pdbx_strand_id
1 'polypeptide(L)'
;MASHKSAKRTLPELEDILLRRIFLISLMEPNESDAKVAYLELTAAEILSEGRPMQLSRDLIERVLVDRLSSVFPGAEPPFEYLVGCYRRAIDEGRKIASMRDRETKAEMEAVIREAKKLVVCYCRIHLANPDMFPQAETVAKISPSSPLVSLICSEVSLAIDGFGGGSGIQCPPGFLDEFFRDLDQETLETVLRPVFEDLRTEVNKVSALGNFQPLLRALKLLVSYPACAKALVNHPKWCPVPSHVDGRVFEVTSLLGPFFHVSALPDHPIFVGQPDVG
;
A
#
# COMPACT_ATOMS: atom_id res chain seq x y z
N MET A 1 -10.99 23.11 -45.66
CA MET A 1 -10.33 22.87 -44.36
C MET A 1 -11.39 22.93 -43.27
N ALA A 2 -11.95 21.79 -42.89
CA ALA A 2 -12.93 21.71 -41.80
C ALA A 2 -12.18 21.69 -40.47
N SER A 3 -12.39 22.72 -39.65
CA SER A 3 -11.88 22.79 -38.29
C SER A 3 -12.57 21.71 -37.45
N HIS A 4 -11.83 20.66 -37.08
CA HIS A 4 -12.25 19.73 -36.04
C HIS A 4 -12.31 20.49 -34.70
N LYS A 5 -13.46 21.08 -34.39
CA LYS A 5 -13.82 21.36 -32.99
C LYS A 5 -13.84 20.01 -32.30
N SER A 6 -12.93 19.75 -31.36
CA SER A 6 -13.05 18.56 -30.52
C SER A 6 -14.40 18.62 -29.81
N ALA A 7 -15.21 17.58 -29.99
CA ALA A 7 -16.48 17.47 -29.30
C ALA A 7 -16.21 17.52 -27.79
N LYS A 8 -17.01 18.30 -27.05
CA LYS A 8 -16.91 18.36 -25.60
C LYS A 8 -17.26 16.97 -25.07
N ARG A 9 -16.31 16.29 -24.42
CA ARG A 9 -16.50 14.95 -23.87
C ARG A 9 -17.65 14.96 -22.86
N THR A 10 -18.44 13.88 -22.85
CA THR A 10 -19.55 13.70 -21.90
C THR A 10 -19.03 13.29 -20.51
N LEU A 11 -19.86 13.41 -19.47
CA LEU A 11 -19.47 12.97 -18.12
C LEU A 11 -19.07 11.49 -18.05
N PRO A 12 -19.85 10.55 -18.63
CA PRO A 12 -19.47 9.13 -18.63
C PRO A 12 -18.16 8.85 -19.37
N GLU A 13 -17.88 9.57 -20.47
CA GLU A 13 -16.61 9.44 -21.17
C GLU A 13 -15.42 9.94 -20.34
N LEU A 14 -15.60 11.02 -19.57
CA LEU A 14 -14.56 11.52 -18.69
C LEU A 14 -14.30 10.58 -17.52
N GLU A 15 -15.36 10.02 -16.94
CA GLU A 15 -15.29 9.00 -15.89
C GLU A 15 -14.56 7.75 -16.38
N ASP A 16 -14.93 7.22 -17.55
CA ASP A 16 -14.27 6.08 -18.18
C ASP A 16 -12.76 6.33 -18.37
N ILE A 17 -12.39 7.46 -18.98
CA ILE A 17 -10.97 7.82 -19.20
C ILE A 17 -10.21 7.91 -17.88
N LEU A 18 -10.82 8.51 -16.86
CA LEU A 18 -10.23 8.69 -15.55
C LEU A 18 -9.96 7.33 -14.87
N LEU A 19 -10.95 6.44 -14.86
CA LEU A 19 -10.84 5.12 -14.25
C LEU A 19 -9.82 4.23 -14.99
N ARG A 20 -9.79 4.28 -16.33
CA ARG A 20 -8.77 3.56 -17.13
C ARG A 20 -7.36 3.97 -16.76
N ARG A 21 -7.12 5.26 -16.51
CA ARG A 21 -5.80 5.78 -16.10
C ARG A 21 -5.44 5.42 -14.67
N ILE A 22 -6.41 5.46 -13.75
CA ILE A 22 -6.18 5.11 -12.35
C ILE A 22 -5.84 3.62 -12.22
N PHE A 23 -6.62 2.76 -12.87
CA PHE A 23 -6.46 1.32 -12.74
C PHE A 23 -5.55 0.69 -13.80
N LEU A 24 -5.15 1.42 -14.86
CA LEU A 24 -4.42 0.84 -16.01
C LEU A 24 -5.15 -0.39 -16.57
N ILE A 25 -6.45 -0.23 -16.79
CA ILE A 25 -7.35 -1.26 -17.29
C ILE A 25 -7.99 -0.76 -18.60
N SER A 26 -8.25 -1.68 -19.53
CA SER A 26 -9.07 -1.46 -20.71
C SER A 26 -10.13 -2.54 -20.84
N LEU A 27 -11.34 -2.14 -21.27
CA LEU A 27 -12.40 -3.05 -21.70
C LEU A 27 -12.41 -3.28 -23.22
N MET A 28 -11.52 -2.62 -23.95
CA MET A 28 -11.36 -2.82 -25.39
C MET A 28 -9.95 -3.31 -25.67
N GLU A 29 -9.79 -4.12 -26.72
CA GLU A 29 -8.47 -4.51 -27.20
C GLU A 29 -7.64 -3.24 -27.50
N PRO A 30 -6.45 -3.10 -26.88
CA PRO A 30 -5.64 -1.92 -27.09
C PRO A 30 -5.06 -1.91 -28.52
N ASN A 31 -5.29 -0.80 -29.24
CA ASN A 31 -4.76 -0.60 -30.60
C ASN A 31 -3.21 -0.54 -30.64
N GLU A 32 -2.59 -0.12 -29.53
CA GLU A 32 -1.16 -0.15 -29.30
C GLU A 32 -0.91 -0.79 -27.93
N SER A 33 0.00 -1.77 -27.89
CA SER A 33 0.38 -2.52 -26.69
C SER A 33 1.16 -1.62 -25.71
N ASP A 34 0.48 -0.76 -24.96
CA ASP A 34 1.02 -0.35 -23.67
C ASP A 34 0.98 -1.58 -22.76
N ALA A 35 2.13 -2.25 -22.61
CA ALA A 35 2.27 -3.47 -21.83
C ALA A 35 1.81 -3.31 -20.36
N LYS A 36 1.65 -2.07 -19.88
CA LYS A 36 1.16 -1.78 -18.52
C LYS A 36 -0.36 -1.78 -18.39
N VAL A 37 -1.11 -1.64 -19.49
CA VAL A 37 -2.57 -1.61 -19.47
C VAL A 37 -3.13 -3.01 -19.65
N ALA A 38 -3.87 -3.48 -18.66
CA ALA A 38 -4.50 -4.79 -18.69
C ALA A 38 -5.82 -4.76 -19.47
N TYR A 39 -5.91 -5.55 -20.53
CA TYR A 39 -7.17 -5.82 -21.20
C TYR A 39 -7.94 -6.90 -20.43
N LEU A 40 -9.13 -6.56 -19.94
CA LEU A 40 -9.99 -7.46 -19.19
C LEU A 40 -11.03 -8.11 -20.11
N GLU A 41 -10.57 -9.08 -20.91
CA GLU A 41 -11.38 -9.71 -21.96
C GLU A 41 -12.66 -10.36 -21.44
N LEU A 42 -12.57 -11.11 -20.33
CA LEU A 42 -13.72 -11.80 -19.75
C LEU A 42 -14.75 -10.80 -19.19
N THR A 43 -14.29 -9.83 -18.40
CA THR A 43 -15.16 -8.77 -17.89
C THR A 43 -15.78 -7.94 -19.02
N ALA A 44 -15.04 -7.70 -20.10
CA ALA A 44 -15.55 -7.04 -21.32
C ALA A 44 -16.69 -7.85 -21.96
N ALA A 45 -16.52 -9.16 -22.12
CA ALA A 45 -17.55 -10.04 -22.67
C ALA A 45 -18.81 -10.10 -21.78
N GLU A 46 -18.64 -10.12 -20.45
CA GLU A 46 -19.75 -10.07 -19.50
C GLU A 46 -20.55 -8.78 -19.63
N ILE A 47 -19.89 -7.62 -19.61
CA ILE A 47 -20.52 -6.29 -19.76
C ILE A 47 -21.30 -6.21 -21.07
N LEU A 48 -20.72 -6.73 -22.15
CA LEU A 48 -21.39 -6.77 -23.45
C LEU A 48 -22.64 -7.67 -23.43
N SER A 49 -22.57 -8.82 -22.75
CA SER A 49 -23.72 -9.73 -22.61
C SER A 49 -24.87 -9.14 -21.77
N GLU A 50 -24.55 -8.25 -20.82
CA GLU A 50 -25.52 -7.49 -20.02
C GLU A 50 -26.19 -6.35 -20.81
N GLY A 51 -25.79 -6.11 -22.06
CA GLY A 51 -26.28 -5.01 -22.89
C GLY A 51 -25.81 -3.62 -22.41
N ARG A 52 -24.72 -3.59 -21.64
CA ARG A 52 -24.17 -2.36 -21.06
C ARG A 52 -23.13 -1.70 -21.98
N PRO A 53 -22.93 -0.38 -21.88
CA PRO A 53 -21.87 0.29 -22.63
C PRO A 53 -20.49 -0.21 -22.18
N MET A 54 -19.58 -0.35 -23.15
CA MET A 54 -18.17 -0.74 -22.95
C MET A 54 -17.32 0.41 -22.38
N GLN A 55 -17.74 0.91 -21.21
CA GLN A 55 -17.15 2.05 -20.53
C GLN A 55 -17.04 1.73 -19.03
N LEU A 56 -15.90 2.08 -18.43
CA LEU A 56 -15.71 2.02 -17.00
C LEU A 56 -16.56 3.09 -16.32
N SER A 57 -17.14 2.71 -15.18
CA SER A 57 -17.97 3.57 -14.35
C SER A 57 -17.85 3.15 -12.89
N ARG A 58 -18.31 4.02 -11.98
CA ARG A 58 -18.33 3.81 -10.52
C ARG A 58 -19.01 2.51 -10.11
N ASP A 59 -20.04 2.08 -10.80
CA ASP A 59 -20.72 0.83 -10.47
C ASP A 59 -19.95 -0.42 -10.95
N LEU A 60 -18.92 -0.24 -11.78
CA LEU A 60 -18.07 -1.32 -12.29
C LEU A 60 -16.69 -1.41 -11.61
N ILE A 61 -16.28 -0.39 -10.84
CA ILE A 61 -14.89 -0.28 -10.36
C ILE A 61 -14.44 -1.48 -9.52
N GLU A 62 -15.33 -2.03 -8.71
CA GLU A 62 -15.00 -3.17 -7.86
C GLU A 62 -14.83 -4.43 -8.72
N ARG A 63 -15.76 -4.68 -9.64
CA ARG A 63 -15.69 -5.81 -10.58
C ARG A 63 -14.39 -5.80 -11.38
N VAL A 64 -14.04 -4.66 -12.00
CA VAL A 64 -12.82 -4.58 -12.82
C VAL A 64 -11.54 -4.65 -11.99
N LEU A 65 -11.56 -4.12 -10.77
CA LEU A 65 -10.42 -4.21 -9.86
C LEU A 65 -10.18 -5.66 -9.43
N VAL A 66 -11.24 -6.39 -9.06
CA VAL A 66 -11.16 -7.80 -8.66
C VAL A 66 -10.64 -8.65 -9.83
N ASP A 67 -11.17 -8.48 -11.04
CA ASP A 67 -10.67 -9.20 -12.21
C ASP A 67 -9.18 -8.89 -12.45
N ARG A 68 -8.77 -7.62 -12.41
CA ARG A 68 -7.36 -7.23 -12.57
C ARG A 68 -6.44 -7.86 -11.53
N LEU A 69 -6.89 -8.02 -10.28
CA LEU A 69 -6.12 -8.64 -9.21
C LEU A 69 -6.11 -10.17 -9.31
N SER A 70 -7.19 -10.76 -9.86
CA SER A 70 -7.37 -12.22 -9.98
C SER A 70 -6.75 -12.80 -11.25
N SER A 71 -6.61 -11.99 -12.30
CA SER A 71 -6.05 -12.40 -13.59
C SER A 71 -4.53 -12.23 -13.62
N VAL A 72 -3.79 -13.10 -14.31
CA VAL A 72 -2.33 -13.04 -14.41
C VAL A 72 -1.92 -12.34 -15.70
N PHE A 73 -1.17 -11.24 -15.60
CA PHE A 73 -0.67 -10.49 -16.76
C PHE A 73 0.87 -10.56 -16.84
N PRO A 74 1.46 -10.67 -18.04
CA PRO A 74 2.91 -10.63 -18.19
C PRO A 74 3.48 -9.32 -17.64
N GLY A 75 4.45 -9.42 -16.71
CA GLY A 75 5.06 -8.24 -16.10
C GLY A 75 4.15 -7.48 -15.12
N ALA A 76 3.07 -8.10 -14.64
CA ALA A 76 2.22 -7.51 -13.61
C ALA A 76 3.01 -7.20 -12.33
N GLU A 77 2.78 -6.00 -11.81
CA GLU A 77 3.18 -5.64 -10.44
C GLU A 77 2.46 -6.54 -9.43
N PRO A 78 3.07 -6.86 -8.27
CA PRO A 78 2.38 -7.55 -7.19
C PRO A 78 1.10 -6.82 -6.77
N PRO A 79 0.08 -7.53 -6.22
CA PRO A 79 -1.21 -6.93 -5.86
C PRO A 79 -1.10 -5.68 -4.97
N PHE A 80 -0.35 -5.74 -3.87
CA PHE A 80 -0.15 -4.59 -2.99
C PHE A 80 0.50 -3.40 -3.71
N GLU A 81 1.50 -3.67 -4.55
CA GLU A 81 2.23 -2.64 -5.28
C GLU A 81 1.35 -1.94 -6.31
N TYR A 82 0.61 -2.74 -7.07
CA TYR A 82 -0.35 -2.27 -8.05
C TYR A 82 -1.42 -1.39 -7.40
N LEU A 83 -1.96 -1.80 -6.24
CA LEU A 83 -2.96 -1.02 -5.49
C LEU A 83 -2.39 0.32 -5.00
N VAL A 84 -1.21 0.33 -4.38
CA VAL A 84 -0.53 1.58 -4.00
C VAL A 84 -0.28 2.47 -5.23
N GLY A 85 0.07 1.87 -6.37
CA GLY A 85 0.18 2.54 -7.66
C GLY A 85 -1.14 3.16 -8.14
N CYS A 86 -2.27 2.47 -7.98
CA CYS A 86 -3.61 3.00 -8.29
C CYS A 86 -3.90 4.25 -7.46
N TYR A 87 -3.61 4.20 -6.16
CA TYR A 87 -3.82 5.35 -5.27
C TYR A 87 -2.97 6.56 -5.68
N ARG A 88 -1.70 6.35 -6.04
CA ARG A 88 -0.83 7.41 -6.60
C ARG A 88 -1.42 8.01 -7.87
N ARG A 89 -1.82 7.17 -8.82
CA ARG A 89 -2.42 7.64 -10.09
C ARG A 89 -3.71 8.41 -9.84
N ALA A 90 -4.51 8.03 -8.86
CA ALA A 90 -5.71 8.77 -8.44
C ALA A 90 -5.36 10.18 -7.91
N ILE A 91 -4.28 10.33 -7.12
CA ILE A 91 -3.78 11.65 -6.70
C ILE A 91 -3.35 12.48 -7.91
N ASP A 92 -2.61 11.87 -8.84
CA ASP A 92 -2.07 12.57 -10.01
C ASP A 92 -3.18 13.03 -10.96
N GLU A 93 -4.21 12.20 -11.19
CA GLU A 93 -5.39 12.65 -11.92
C GLU A 93 -6.15 13.74 -11.16
N GLY A 94 -6.19 13.68 -9.82
CA GLY A 94 -6.75 14.73 -8.95
C GLY A 94 -6.10 16.09 -9.18
N ARG A 95 -4.76 16.12 -9.29
CA ARG A 95 -4.00 17.34 -9.61
C ARG A 95 -4.32 17.86 -11.01
N LYS A 96 -4.54 16.98 -11.99
CA LYS A 96 -4.89 17.38 -13.36
C LYS A 96 -6.28 18.02 -13.41
N ILE A 97 -7.27 17.41 -12.76
CA ILE A 97 -8.64 17.93 -12.76
C ILE A 97 -8.81 19.20 -11.91
N ALA A 98 -7.87 19.50 -11.01
CA ALA A 98 -7.91 20.72 -10.20
C ALA A 98 -8.02 22.00 -11.06
N SER A 99 -7.46 21.96 -12.28
CA SER A 99 -7.46 23.04 -13.27
C SER A 99 -8.74 23.16 -14.11
N MET A 100 -9.70 22.25 -13.93
CA MET A 100 -10.96 22.26 -14.69
C MET A 100 -11.79 23.50 -14.37
N ARG A 101 -12.27 24.16 -15.43
CA ARG A 101 -13.09 25.38 -15.32
C ARG A 101 -14.52 25.09 -14.88
N ASP A 102 -15.08 23.98 -15.35
CA ASP A 102 -16.44 23.59 -15.04
C ASP A 102 -16.52 22.95 -13.65
N ARG A 103 -17.21 23.61 -12.73
CA ARG A 103 -17.24 23.23 -11.31
C ARG A 103 -18.03 21.95 -11.07
N GLU A 104 -19.11 21.74 -11.81
CA GLU A 104 -19.97 20.56 -11.67
C GLU A 104 -19.24 19.31 -12.16
N THR A 105 -18.70 19.34 -13.38
CA THR A 105 -17.85 18.25 -13.90
C THR A 105 -16.67 17.98 -12.97
N LYS A 106 -16.01 19.04 -12.47
CA LYS A 106 -14.89 18.89 -11.53
C LYS A 106 -15.32 18.15 -10.26
N ALA A 107 -16.44 18.52 -9.65
CA ALA A 107 -16.95 17.87 -8.44
C ALA A 107 -17.28 16.39 -8.67
N GLU A 108 -17.87 16.05 -9.82
CA GLU A 108 -18.14 14.65 -10.19
C GLU A 108 -16.83 13.85 -10.35
N MET A 109 -15.83 14.39 -11.04
CA MET A 109 -14.54 13.71 -11.19
C MET A 109 -13.80 13.58 -9.84
N GLU A 110 -13.89 14.58 -8.96
CA GLU A 110 -13.36 14.49 -7.60
C GLU A 110 -14.07 13.41 -6.77
N ALA A 111 -15.38 13.19 -6.99
CA ALA A 111 -16.12 12.11 -6.35
C ALA A 111 -15.65 10.73 -6.84
N VAL A 112 -15.48 10.56 -8.15
CA VAL A 112 -14.95 9.32 -8.76
C VAL A 112 -13.55 8.99 -8.20
N ILE A 113 -12.65 9.98 -8.13
CA ILE A 113 -11.30 9.79 -7.56
C ILE A 113 -11.36 9.36 -6.11
N ARG A 114 -12.22 10.00 -5.31
CA ARG A 114 -12.37 9.69 -3.88
C ARG A 114 -12.85 8.26 -3.67
N GLU A 115 -13.79 7.82 -4.48
CA GLU A 115 -14.31 6.46 -4.44
C GLU A 115 -13.25 5.43 -4.84
N ALA A 116 -12.53 5.67 -5.93
CA ALA A 116 -11.41 4.82 -6.36
C ALA A 116 -10.33 4.72 -5.27
N LYS A 117 -9.94 5.83 -4.64
CA LYS A 117 -8.98 5.85 -3.52
C LYS A 117 -9.46 4.99 -2.34
N LYS A 118 -10.72 5.19 -1.92
CA LYS A 118 -11.31 4.43 -0.81
C LYS A 118 -11.34 2.94 -1.10
N LEU A 119 -11.74 2.56 -2.31
CA LEU A 119 -11.78 1.16 -2.74
C LEU A 119 -10.38 0.53 -2.74
N VAL A 120 -9.41 1.22 -3.33
CA VAL A 120 -8.01 0.75 -3.38
C VAL A 120 -7.44 0.55 -1.99
N VAL A 121 -7.67 1.49 -1.06
CA VAL A 121 -7.23 1.34 0.34
C VAL A 121 -7.91 0.15 1.01
N CYS A 122 -9.20 -0.05 0.76
CA CYS A 122 -9.93 -1.21 1.26
C CYS A 122 -9.28 -2.53 0.78
N TYR A 123 -9.04 -2.65 -0.52
CA TYR A 123 -8.42 -3.84 -1.10
C TYR A 123 -6.96 -4.04 -0.65
N CYS A 124 -6.21 -2.96 -0.36
CA CYS A 124 -4.90 -3.09 0.30
C CYS A 124 -5.02 -3.79 1.65
N ARG A 125 -6.00 -3.41 2.47
CA ARG A 125 -6.22 -4.02 3.79
C ARG A 125 -6.63 -5.48 3.66
N ILE A 126 -7.58 -5.79 2.77
CA ILE A 126 -8.06 -7.16 2.54
C ILE A 126 -6.91 -8.05 2.05
N HIS A 127 -6.09 -7.57 1.11
CA HIS A 127 -4.93 -8.31 0.61
C HIS A 127 -3.87 -8.53 1.68
N LEU A 128 -3.57 -7.54 2.52
CA LEU A 128 -2.62 -7.73 3.61
C LEU A 128 -3.14 -8.68 4.70
N ALA A 129 -4.45 -8.69 4.95
CA ALA A 129 -5.07 -9.64 5.86
C ALA A 129 -5.12 -11.06 5.29
N ASN A 130 -5.21 -11.19 3.96
CA ASN A 130 -5.29 -12.45 3.23
C ASN A 130 -4.32 -12.46 2.03
N PRO A 131 -3.01 -12.68 2.25
CA PRO A 131 -2.01 -12.60 1.18
C PRO A 131 -2.28 -13.54 0.00
N ASP A 132 -2.81 -14.74 0.28
CA ASP A 132 -3.07 -15.79 -0.72
C ASP A 132 -4.39 -15.60 -1.51
N MET A 133 -5.13 -14.51 -1.26
CA MET A 133 -6.42 -14.24 -1.92
C MET A 133 -6.29 -14.06 -3.43
N PHE A 134 -5.15 -13.55 -3.92
CA PHE A 134 -4.91 -13.30 -5.34
C PHE A 134 -3.76 -14.16 -5.86
N PRO A 135 -3.90 -14.81 -7.04
CA PRO A 135 -2.92 -15.77 -7.55
C PRO A 135 -1.55 -15.16 -7.85
N GLN A 136 -1.47 -13.84 -8.03
CA GLN A 136 -0.21 -13.12 -8.24
C GLN A 136 0.69 -13.09 -6.99
N ALA A 137 0.20 -13.46 -5.80
CA ALA A 137 0.98 -13.45 -4.56
C ALA A 137 2.13 -14.48 -4.56
N GLU A 138 1.97 -15.61 -5.25
CA GLU A 138 2.94 -16.71 -5.28
C GLU A 138 4.26 -16.35 -5.98
N THR A 139 4.23 -15.40 -6.92
CA THR A 139 5.45 -14.91 -7.60
C THR A 139 6.31 -14.03 -6.68
N VAL A 140 5.71 -13.46 -5.63
CA VAL A 140 6.25 -12.33 -4.86
C VAL A 140 6.76 -12.76 -3.49
N ALA A 141 6.13 -13.78 -2.89
CA ALA A 141 6.57 -14.40 -1.65
C ALA A 141 8.01 -14.96 -1.71
N LYS A 142 8.58 -15.12 -2.92
CA LYS A 142 9.97 -15.57 -3.14
C LYS A 142 11.02 -14.46 -3.04
N ILE A 143 10.61 -13.17 -3.03
CA ILE A 143 11.53 -12.05 -3.26
C ILE A 143 11.89 -11.30 -1.96
N SER A 144 11.01 -11.25 -0.96
CA SER A 144 11.32 -10.61 0.33
C SER A 144 10.46 -11.17 1.47
N PRO A 145 11.06 -11.55 2.62
CA PRO A 145 10.32 -12.13 3.74
C PRO A 145 9.59 -11.09 4.62
N SER A 146 9.81 -9.79 4.39
CA SER A 146 9.21 -8.71 5.18
C SER A 146 7.90 -8.21 4.57
N SER A 147 6.95 -7.80 5.40
CA SER A 147 5.68 -7.22 4.95
C SER A 147 5.89 -6.04 4.00
N PRO A 148 5.20 -6.00 2.84
CA PRO A 148 5.32 -4.88 1.90
C PRO A 148 4.81 -3.56 2.50
N LEU A 149 3.95 -3.62 3.52
CA LEU A 149 3.53 -2.43 4.28
C LEU A 149 4.67 -1.85 5.13
N VAL A 150 5.53 -2.68 5.74
CA VAL A 150 6.72 -2.20 6.47
C VAL A 150 7.65 -1.46 5.54
N SER A 151 7.94 -2.02 4.36
CA SER A 151 8.74 -1.37 3.32
C SER A 151 8.16 -0.01 2.91
N LEU A 152 6.84 0.08 2.76
CA LEU A 152 6.14 1.33 2.41
C LEU A 152 6.25 2.39 3.52
N ILE A 153 6.04 2.01 4.78
CA ILE A 153 6.16 2.91 5.94
C ILE A 153 7.60 3.41 6.08
N CYS A 154 8.59 2.53 5.96
CA CYS A 154 9.99 2.88 6.01
C CYS A 154 10.39 3.83 4.88
N SER A 155 9.82 3.66 3.68
CA SER A 155 10.01 4.61 2.57
C SER A 155 9.49 6.00 2.91
N GLU A 156 8.27 6.12 3.45
CA GLU A 156 7.67 7.41 3.84
C GLU A 156 8.56 8.19 4.83
N VAL A 157 9.06 7.51 5.86
CA VAL A 157 9.86 8.16 6.90
C VAL A 157 11.32 8.42 6.50
N SER A 158 11.79 7.79 5.41
CA SER A 158 13.13 8.02 4.86
C SER A 158 13.16 9.25 3.95
N LEU A 159 12.11 9.48 3.17
CA LEU A 159 11.96 10.65 2.29
C LEU A 159 11.95 11.99 3.06
N ALA A 160 11.54 11.97 4.33
CA ALA A 160 11.46 13.16 5.16
C ALA A 160 12.83 13.79 5.50
N ILE A 161 13.95 13.08 5.29
CA ILE A 161 15.29 13.52 5.72
C ILE A 161 16.31 13.51 4.59
N ASP A 162 16.24 12.55 3.66
CA ASP A 162 17.16 12.49 2.52
C ASP A 162 16.43 12.88 1.23
N GLY A 163 16.48 14.17 0.89
CA GLY A 163 15.97 14.72 -0.39
C GLY A 163 16.64 14.15 -1.66
N PHE A 164 17.46 13.10 -1.51
CA PHE A 164 18.22 12.40 -2.56
C PHE A 164 18.21 10.85 -2.38
N GLY A 165 17.19 10.29 -1.75
CA GLY A 165 17.06 8.83 -1.56
C GLY A 165 16.34 8.11 -2.71
N GLY A 166 17.05 7.83 -3.81
CA GLY A 166 16.59 6.95 -4.90
C GLY A 166 16.57 5.47 -4.50
N GLY A 167 15.70 5.08 -3.58
CA GLY A 167 15.44 3.68 -3.29
C GLY A 167 14.60 3.05 -4.39
N SER A 168 14.99 1.87 -4.88
CA SER A 168 14.31 1.09 -5.92
C SER A 168 13.02 0.40 -5.44
N GLY A 169 12.30 1.03 -4.51
CA GLY A 169 11.08 0.51 -3.90
C GLY A 169 9.89 1.44 -4.09
N ILE A 170 8.70 0.95 -3.78
CA ILE A 170 7.48 1.73 -3.87
C ILE A 170 7.53 2.86 -2.85
N GLN A 171 7.60 4.08 -3.34
CA GLN A 171 7.42 5.25 -2.50
C GLN A 171 5.98 5.29 -1.98
N CYS A 172 5.77 5.77 -0.75
CA CYS A 172 4.41 5.97 -0.26
C CYS A 172 3.75 7.17 -0.97
N PRO A 173 2.52 7.03 -1.51
CA PRO A 173 1.81 8.18 -2.06
C PRO A 173 1.32 9.12 -0.94
N PRO A 174 1.30 10.45 -1.16
CA PRO A 174 0.87 11.41 -0.15
C PRO A 174 -0.52 11.11 0.42
N GLY A 175 -0.63 11.06 1.74
CA GLY A 175 -1.88 10.77 2.45
C GLY A 175 -2.39 9.34 2.32
N PHE A 176 -1.61 8.41 1.72
CA PHE A 176 -2.01 7.00 1.65
C PHE A 176 -2.08 6.39 3.05
N LEU A 177 -1.06 6.55 3.89
CA LEU A 177 -1.06 5.99 5.25
C LEU A 177 -2.15 6.60 6.13
N ASP A 178 -2.45 7.88 5.96
CA ASP A 178 -3.55 8.54 6.66
C ASP A 178 -4.92 7.93 6.32
N GLU A 179 -5.16 7.56 5.06
CA GLU A 179 -6.37 6.84 4.66
C GLU A 179 -6.29 5.37 5.05
N PHE A 180 -5.12 4.75 4.94
CA PHE A 180 -4.90 3.34 5.26
C PHE A 180 -5.13 3.03 6.73
N PHE A 181 -4.69 3.88 7.66
CA PHE A 181 -4.87 3.68 9.10
C PHE A 181 -6.13 4.35 9.67
N ARG A 182 -6.95 4.98 8.83
CA ARG A 182 -8.22 5.60 9.25
C ARG A 182 -9.32 4.55 9.42
N ASP A 183 -10.08 4.65 10.50
CA ASP A 183 -11.26 3.83 10.76
C ASP A 183 -11.00 2.32 10.57
N LEU A 184 -9.88 1.83 11.12
CA LEU A 184 -9.54 0.40 11.11
C LEU A 184 -10.54 -0.41 11.95
N ASP A 185 -11.03 -1.50 11.40
CA ASP A 185 -11.79 -2.49 12.15
C ASP A 185 -10.87 -3.39 13.00
N GLN A 186 -11.47 -4.10 13.96
CA GLN A 186 -10.72 -4.96 14.89
C GLN A 186 -9.96 -6.08 14.15
N GLU A 187 -10.55 -6.63 13.09
CA GLU A 187 -9.95 -7.70 12.31
C GLU A 187 -8.65 -7.23 11.64
N THR A 188 -8.68 -6.09 10.94
CA THR A 188 -7.50 -5.47 10.32
C THR A 188 -6.44 -5.12 11.35
N LEU A 189 -6.82 -4.63 12.53
CA LEU A 189 -5.87 -4.37 13.61
C LEU A 189 -5.14 -5.64 14.05
N GLU A 190 -5.80 -6.80 14.03
CA GLU A 190 -5.20 -8.05 14.46
C GLU A 190 -4.41 -8.75 13.36
N THR A 191 -4.97 -8.87 12.17
CA THR A 191 -4.38 -9.63 11.07
C THR A 191 -3.29 -8.86 10.32
N VAL A 192 -3.38 -7.53 10.27
CA VAL A 192 -2.41 -6.70 9.53
C VAL A 192 -1.39 -6.04 10.46
N LEU A 193 -1.84 -5.38 11.55
CA LEU A 193 -0.88 -4.61 12.36
C LEU A 193 0.00 -5.48 13.26
N ARG A 194 -0.48 -6.64 13.73
CA ARG A 194 0.38 -7.51 14.56
C ARG A 194 1.61 -7.98 13.79
N PRO A 195 1.48 -8.58 12.58
CA PRO A 195 2.65 -8.92 11.77
C PRO A 195 3.55 -7.72 11.47
N VAL A 196 2.99 -6.54 11.20
CA VAL A 196 3.78 -5.31 10.96
C VAL A 196 4.68 -4.97 12.15
N PHE A 197 4.19 -5.05 13.39
CA PHE A 197 5.02 -4.82 14.57
C PHE A 197 6.07 -5.92 14.79
N GLU A 198 5.73 -7.18 14.49
CA GLU A 198 6.68 -8.30 14.58
C GLU A 198 7.78 -8.22 13.51
N ASP A 199 7.43 -7.81 12.30
CA ASP A 199 8.37 -7.58 11.20
C ASP A 199 9.28 -6.41 11.51
N LEU A 200 8.75 -5.27 11.99
CA LEU A 200 9.57 -4.14 12.44
C LEU A 200 10.54 -4.55 13.54
N ARG A 201 10.07 -5.31 14.54
CA ARG A 201 10.94 -5.87 15.59
C ARG A 201 12.04 -6.74 14.98
N THR A 202 11.71 -7.57 14.00
CA THR A 202 12.65 -8.47 13.33
C THR A 202 13.69 -7.71 12.51
N GLU A 203 13.29 -6.64 11.81
CA GLU A 203 14.21 -5.78 11.06
C GLU A 203 15.14 -5.00 11.99
N VAL A 204 14.66 -4.54 13.15
CA VAL A 204 15.52 -3.83 14.11
C VAL A 204 16.61 -4.73 14.68
N ASN A 205 16.33 -6.03 14.85
CA ASN A 205 17.34 -6.99 15.31
C ASN A 205 18.48 -7.22 14.29
N LYS A 206 18.35 -6.72 13.06
CA LYS A 206 19.36 -6.85 11.98
C LYS A 206 20.22 -5.60 11.80
N VAL A 207 20.00 -4.57 12.61
CA VAL A 207 20.70 -3.29 12.52
C VAL A 207 21.38 -2.96 13.85
N SER A 208 22.45 -2.17 13.78
CA SER A 208 23.22 -1.72 14.94
C SER A 208 23.16 -0.21 15.10
N ALA A 209 23.76 0.31 16.17
CA ALA A 209 23.84 1.76 16.42
C ALA A 209 24.64 2.51 15.33
N LEU A 210 25.56 1.84 14.62
CA LEU A 210 26.26 2.40 13.46
C LEU A 210 25.54 2.13 12.13
N GLY A 211 24.53 1.25 12.16
CA GLY A 211 23.72 0.89 11.00
C GLY A 211 22.54 1.83 10.75
N ASN A 212 21.74 1.49 9.73
CA ASN A 212 20.58 2.29 9.33
C ASN A 212 19.33 1.96 10.16
N PHE A 213 19.39 2.09 11.49
CA PHE A 213 18.25 1.82 12.39
C PHE A 213 17.22 2.95 12.42
N GLN A 214 17.60 4.15 11.98
CA GLN A 214 16.79 5.37 12.05
C GLN A 214 15.44 5.25 11.34
N PRO A 215 15.33 4.70 10.10
CA PRO A 215 14.04 4.51 9.45
C PRO A 215 13.09 3.62 10.23
N LEU A 216 13.59 2.55 10.87
CA LEU A 216 12.76 1.62 11.65
C LEU A 216 12.19 2.30 12.90
N LEU A 217 13.01 3.08 13.61
CA LEU A 217 12.56 3.85 14.77
C LEU A 217 11.52 4.92 14.36
N ARG A 218 11.75 5.60 13.22
CA ARG A 218 10.79 6.58 12.70
C ARG A 218 9.50 5.91 12.22
N ALA A 219 9.58 4.72 11.64
CA ALA A 219 8.41 3.92 11.24
C ALA A 219 7.57 3.57 12.46
N LEU A 220 8.19 3.12 13.57
CA LEU A 220 7.48 2.90 14.83
C LEU A 220 6.83 4.19 15.33
N LYS A 221 7.57 5.32 15.33
CA LYS A 221 7.05 6.63 15.76
C LYS A 221 5.85 7.07 14.90
N LEU A 222 5.90 6.84 13.60
CA LEU A 222 4.80 7.13 12.67
C LEU A 222 3.60 6.23 12.96
N LEU A 223 3.80 4.93 13.16
CA LEU A 223 2.70 4.03 13.49
C LEU A 223 1.99 4.46 14.77
N VAL A 224 2.72 4.76 15.85
CA VAL A 224 2.10 5.16 17.13
C VAL A 224 1.49 6.56 17.11
N SER A 225 1.69 7.36 16.06
CA SER A 225 0.96 8.63 15.90
C SER A 225 -0.50 8.42 15.52
N TYR A 226 -0.84 7.26 14.94
CA TYR A 226 -2.21 6.84 14.69
C TYR A 226 -2.80 6.15 15.93
N PRO A 227 -3.90 6.66 16.52
CA PRO A 227 -4.45 6.11 17.76
C PRO A 227 -4.82 4.61 17.69
N ALA A 228 -5.34 4.17 16.53
CA ALA A 228 -5.70 2.78 16.31
C ALA A 228 -4.46 1.85 16.33
N CYS A 229 -3.36 2.30 15.71
CA CYS A 229 -2.09 1.57 15.71
C CYS A 229 -1.42 1.56 17.08
N ALA A 230 -1.44 2.68 17.82
CA ALA A 230 -0.97 2.73 19.20
C ALA A 230 -1.76 1.76 20.10
N LYS A 231 -3.09 1.71 19.94
CA LYS A 231 -3.95 0.75 20.64
C LYS A 231 -3.60 -0.70 20.27
N ALA A 232 -3.36 -0.99 19.00
CA ALA A 232 -2.94 -2.33 18.57
C ALA A 232 -1.59 -2.73 19.17
N LEU A 233 -0.63 -1.80 19.22
CA LEU A 233 0.69 -2.02 19.82
C LEU A 233 0.60 -2.44 21.30
N VAL A 234 -0.14 -1.68 22.12
CA VAL A 234 -0.23 -1.96 23.57
C VAL A 234 -1.05 -3.22 23.90
N ASN A 235 -1.96 -3.62 23.00
CA ASN A 235 -2.73 -4.86 23.13
C ASN A 235 -2.00 -6.08 22.53
N HIS A 236 -0.79 -5.89 21.98
CA HIS A 236 -0.02 -6.98 21.41
C HIS A 236 0.45 -7.97 22.51
N PRO A 237 0.41 -9.29 22.29
CA PRO A 237 0.83 -10.28 23.29
C PRO A 237 2.29 -10.13 23.72
N LYS A 238 3.16 -9.66 22.82
CA LYS A 238 4.57 -9.35 23.08
C LYS A 238 4.82 -7.90 23.56
N TRP A 239 3.78 -7.10 23.83
CA TRP A 239 3.96 -5.76 24.43
C TRP A 239 4.59 -5.87 25.82
N CYS A 240 3.97 -6.71 26.66
CA CYS A 240 4.45 -7.06 27.98
C CYS A 240 4.38 -8.58 28.09
N PRO A 241 5.40 -9.32 27.63
CA PRO A 241 5.38 -10.78 27.70
C PRO A 241 5.28 -11.21 29.16
N VAL A 242 4.26 -12.03 29.47
CA VAL A 242 4.03 -12.56 30.84
C VAL A 242 4.38 -14.06 30.94
N PRO A 243 5.65 -14.47 30.81
CA PRO A 243 6.09 -15.76 31.34
C PRO A 243 6.14 -15.75 32.87
N SER A 244 5.97 -16.94 33.45
CA SER A 244 6.10 -17.20 34.88
C SER A 244 7.44 -16.75 35.48
N HIS A 245 8.53 -16.70 34.70
CA HIS A 245 9.87 -16.27 35.10
C HIS A 245 10.54 -15.40 34.02
N VAL A 246 10.27 -14.09 34.02
CA VAL A 246 10.97 -13.12 33.16
C VAL A 246 11.93 -12.29 34.01
N ASP A 247 13.23 -12.50 33.82
CA ASP A 247 14.20 -11.49 34.21
C ASP A 247 14.24 -10.35 33.17
N GLY A 248 14.91 -9.25 33.50
CA GLY A 248 14.98 -8.09 32.62
C GLY A 248 15.55 -8.41 31.23
N ARG A 249 16.42 -9.43 31.12
CA ARG A 249 17.05 -9.78 29.85
C ARG A 249 16.08 -10.52 28.93
N VAL A 250 15.34 -11.47 29.48
CA VAL A 250 14.27 -12.16 28.74
C VAL A 250 13.23 -11.15 28.27
N PHE A 251 12.89 -10.14 29.08
CA PHE A 251 11.95 -9.08 28.67
C PHE A 251 12.46 -8.29 27.45
N GLU A 252 13.73 -7.86 27.49
CA GLU A 252 14.36 -7.11 26.41
C GLU A 252 14.35 -7.89 25.09
N VAL A 253 14.72 -9.18 25.09
CA VAL A 253 14.80 -9.94 23.84
C VAL A 253 13.45 -10.43 23.34
N THR A 254 12.44 -10.59 24.18
CA THR A 254 11.13 -11.15 23.78
C THR A 254 10.04 -10.12 23.53
N SER A 255 10.15 -8.92 24.11
CA SER A 255 9.16 -7.86 23.92
C SER A 255 9.23 -7.24 22.52
N LEU A 256 8.16 -6.53 22.13
CA LEU A 256 8.12 -5.78 20.87
C LEU A 256 9.12 -4.61 20.84
N LEU A 257 9.21 -3.87 21.94
CA LEU A 257 10.02 -2.65 22.00
C LEU A 257 11.47 -2.91 22.41
N GLY A 258 11.76 -4.04 23.03
CA GLY A 258 13.10 -4.33 23.53
C GLY A 258 14.20 -4.18 22.48
N PRO A 259 14.07 -4.71 21.25
CA PRO A 259 15.04 -4.47 20.18
C PRO A 259 15.30 -3.00 19.85
N PHE A 260 14.29 -2.13 19.96
CA PHE A 260 14.46 -0.69 19.73
C PHE A 260 15.26 -0.01 20.85
N PHE A 261 15.15 -0.51 22.08
CA PHE A 261 15.92 -0.01 23.23
C PHE A 261 17.30 -0.65 23.33
N HIS A 262 17.49 -1.80 22.69
CA HIS A 262 18.76 -2.53 22.63
C HIS A 262 19.78 -1.90 21.70
N VAL A 263 19.36 -1.06 20.73
CA VAL A 263 20.27 -0.36 19.83
C VAL A 263 21.17 0.58 20.64
N SER A 264 22.41 0.15 20.87
CA SER A 264 23.37 0.81 21.75
C SER A 264 24.79 0.69 21.21
N ALA A 265 25.68 1.58 21.67
CA ALA A 265 27.12 1.52 21.43
C ALA A 265 27.89 0.89 22.61
N LEU A 266 27.16 0.42 23.63
CA LEU A 266 27.74 -0.25 24.79
C LEU A 266 27.92 -1.74 24.50
N PRO A 267 29.06 -2.34 24.90
CA PRO A 267 29.27 -3.77 24.77
C PRO A 267 28.25 -4.57 25.57
N ASP A 268 27.74 -5.64 24.97
CA ASP A 268 26.81 -6.56 25.61
C ASP A 268 27.46 -7.94 25.83
N HIS A 269 26.81 -8.78 26.61
CA HIS A 269 27.23 -10.14 26.86
C HIS A 269 27.29 -10.93 25.53
N PRO A 270 28.33 -11.76 25.29
CA PRO A 270 28.57 -12.44 24.00
C PRO A 270 27.41 -13.29 23.43
N ILE A 271 26.46 -13.71 24.27
CA ILE A 271 25.30 -14.56 23.89
C ILE A 271 24.19 -13.71 23.26
N PHE A 272 24.35 -12.40 23.33
CA PHE A 272 23.28 -11.44 23.47
C PHE A 272 23.53 -10.18 22.65
N VAL A 273 24.68 -10.15 21.97
CA VAL A 273 25.14 -9.10 21.07
C VAL A 273 24.20 -9.04 19.86
N GLY A 274 23.64 -7.85 19.60
CA GLY A 274 22.89 -7.58 18.38
C GLY A 274 23.75 -7.75 17.13
N GLN A 275 23.16 -8.18 16.02
CA GLN A 275 23.88 -8.31 14.75
C GLN A 275 23.49 -7.15 13.82
N PRO A 276 24.46 -6.42 13.23
CA PRO A 276 25.92 -6.58 13.37
C PRO A 276 26.48 -6.03 14.70
N ASP A 277 27.49 -6.71 15.24
CA ASP A 277 28.23 -6.26 16.42
C ASP A 277 29.06 -5.01 16.10
N VAL A 278 28.97 -3.99 16.96
CA VAL A 278 29.66 -2.70 16.80
C VAL A 278 30.50 -2.30 18.00
N GLY A 279 30.70 -3.18 19.00
CA GLY A 279 31.56 -2.88 20.16
C GLY A 279 31.46 -3.88 21.29
#